data_AF-A0A976PG38-F1
#
_entry.id   AF-A0A976PG38-F1
#
_cell.length_a   1.000
_cell.length_b   1.000
_cell.length_c   1.000
_cell.angle_alpha   90.00
_cell.angle_beta   90.00
_cell.angle_gamma   90.00
#
_symmetry.space_group_name_H-M   'P 1'
#
loop_
_entity.id
_entity.type
_entity.pdbx_description
1 polymer ?
#
loop_
_entity_poly.entity_id
_entity_poly.type
_entity_poly.pdbx_seq_one_letter_code
_entity_poly.pdbx_strand_id
1 'polypeptide(L)'
;MKKILLVISVLCGLNLANATATPPEIENFDIRYYDPSNYGLRDLVFEMRMSNLVETMKQRLQIKDLVDVYFKIYWMYPGKYKVDVEGLPAGFKEIKSELKAMVKNRLDFVIPEKLSPKVRSYELKAQKSKKGTTIVGTDKTHTRAVNEIRLSFDGGGKLTGFKTMSPMGVNTSEMKMSAKSWSHNKWVVDRLIVKSIQGIQMTEINHDVEYENVDGFGFPKKVEVMTTRKLVKPESVKSKDEQLKLKTEVMFSKYEVNTGKAQRYITQGLRK
;
A
#
# COMPACT_ATOMS: atom_id res chain seq x y z
N MET A 1 -71.24 -4.96 -31.63
CA MET A 1 -69.90 -5.39 -32.05
C MET A 1 -68.93 -4.22 -31.91
N LYS A 2 -67.72 -4.52 -31.41
CA LYS A 2 -66.54 -3.62 -31.20
C LYS A 2 -66.65 -2.58 -30.07
N LYS A 3 -66.24 -3.00 -28.86
CA LYS A 3 -65.69 -2.11 -27.83
C LYS A 3 -64.19 -1.91 -28.14
N ILE A 4 -63.78 -0.66 -28.30
CA ILE A 4 -62.39 -0.25 -28.49
C ILE A 4 -61.72 -0.24 -27.11
N LEU A 5 -60.76 -1.13 -26.90
CA LEU A 5 -59.92 -1.16 -25.71
C LEU A 5 -58.67 -0.31 -26.00
N LEU A 6 -58.59 0.86 -25.39
CA LEU A 6 -57.47 1.78 -25.52
C LEU A 6 -56.42 1.37 -24.48
N VAL A 7 -55.44 0.57 -24.90
CA VAL A 7 -54.29 0.18 -24.06
C VAL A 7 -53.28 1.33 -24.10
N ILE A 8 -53.26 2.12 -23.03
CA ILE A 8 -52.21 3.10 -22.75
C ILE A 8 -50.96 2.30 -22.32
N SER A 9 -49.99 2.17 -23.22
CA SER A 9 -48.67 1.66 -22.89
C SER A 9 -47.89 2.73 -22.14
N VAL A 10 -47.92 2.64 -20.81
CA VAL A 10 -46.95 3.31 -19.95
C VAL A 10 -45.61 2.59 -20.13
N LEU A 11 -44.80 3.07 -21.08
CA LEU A 11 -43.36 2.81 -21.10
C LEU A 11 -42.75 3.51 -19.88
N CYS A 12 -42.82 2.88 -18.71
CA CYS A 12 -41.89 3.15 -17.64
C CYS A 12 -40.52 2.65 -18.09
N GLY A 13 -39.76 3.55 -18.72
CA GLY A 13 -38.33 3.39 -18.91
C GLY A 13 -37.68 3.26 -17.55
N LEU A 14 -37.49 2.02 -17.10
CA LEU A 14 -36.54 1.68 -16.05
C LEU A 14 -35.14 1.96 -16.61
N ASN A 15 -34.71 3.21 -16.47
CA ASN A 15 -33.29 3.52 -16.39
C ASN A 15 -32.75 2.84 -15.12
N LEU A 16 -32.42 1.56 -15.23
CA LEU A 16 -31.52 0.90 -14.31
C LEU A 16 -30.19 1.66 -14.44
N ALA A 17 -29.99 2.62 -13.54
CA ALA A 17 -28.68 3.11 -13.23
C ALA A 17 -27.82 1.89 -12.94
N ASN A 18 -26.94 1.54 -13.87
CA ASN A 18 -25.86 0.60 -13.64
C ASN A 18 -24.96 1.22 -12.57
N ALA A 19 -25.32 1.02 -11.30
CA ALA A 19 -24.37 1.09 -10.22
C ALA A 19 -23.30 0.07 -10.59
N THR A 20 -22.14 0.55 -11.03
CA THR A 20 -20.99 -0.28 -11.38
C THR A 20 -20.57 -1.01 -10.11
N ALA A 21 -21.13 -2.20 -9.90
CA ALA A 21 -20.77 -3.06 -8.80
C ALA A 21 -19.27 -3.33 -8.87
N THR A 22 -18.58 -3.21 -7.73
CA THR A 22 -17.18 -3.60 -7.63
C THR A 22 -17.06 -5.06 -8.09
N PRO A 23 -16.11 -5.40 -8.99
CA PRO A 23 -15.96 -6.78 -9.42
C PRO A 23 -15.74 -7.72 -8.23
N PRO A 24 -16.40 -8.90 -8.20
CA PRO A 24 -16.32 -9.82 -7.06
C PRO A 24 -14.91 -10.24 -6.68
N GLU A 25 -13.96 -10.29 -7.63
CA GLU A 25 -12.58 -10.65 -7.36
C GLU A 25 -11.89 -9.67 -6.39
N ILE A 26 -12.27 -8.38 -6.41
CA ILE A 26 -11.72 -7.36 -5.49
C ILE A 26 -12.26 -7.58 -4.08
N GLU A 27 -13.57 -7.77 -3.95
CA GLU A 27 -14.21 -8.02 -2.66
C GLU A 27 -13.73 -9.35 -2.04
N ASN A 28 -13.63 -10.40 -2.86
CA ASN A 28 -13.11 -11.70 -2.44
C ASN A 28 -11.63 -11.63 -2.03
N PHE A 29 -10.84 -10.76 -2.65
CA PHE A 29 -9.48 -10.50 -2.20
C PHE A 29 -9.48 -9.80 -0.84
N ASP A 30 -10.26 -8.74 -0.67
CA ASP A 30 -10.36 -8.00 0.60
C ASP A 30 -10.80 -8.90 1.78
N ILE A 31 -11.64 -9.90 1.52
CA ILE A 31 -12.08 -10.90 2.52
C ILE A 31 -10.97 -11.91 2.85
N ARG A 32 -10.12 -12.25 1.88
CA ARG A 32 -9.08 -13.30 1.99
C ARG A 32 -7.70 -12.75 2.31
N TYR A 33 -7.50 -11.45 2.21
CA TYR A 33 -6.31 -10.76 2.63
C TYR A 33 -6.32 -10.53 4.14
N TYR A 34 -5.17 -10.72 4.78
CA TYR A 34 -5.05 -10.53 6.22
C TYR A 34 -5.08 -9.04 6.56
N ASP A 35 -6.01 -8.66 7.42
CA ASP A 35 -6.10 -7.33 8.02
C ASP A 35 -6.37 -7.52 9.52
N PRO A 36 -5.42 -7.14 10.39
CA PRO A 36 -5.53 -7.37 11.84
C PRO A 36 -6.76 -6.65 12.46
N SER A 37 -7.27 -5.59 11.83
CA SER A 37 -8.45 -4.87 12.32
C SER A 37 -9.74 -5.69 12.25
N ASN A 38 -9.79 -6.69 11.36
CA ASN A 38 -10.90 -7.65 11.27
C ASN A 38 -10.84 -8.70 12.40
N TYR A 39 -9.72 -8.80 13.12
CA TYR A 39 -9.48 -9.78 14.19
C TYR A 39 -9.35 -9.13 15.58
N GLY A 40 -9.87 -7.92 15.74
CA GLY A 40 -9.94 -7.25 17.04
C GLY A 40 -8.81 -6.28 17.34
N LEU A 41 -7.94 -5.97 16.38
CA LEU A 41 -7.01 -4.84 16.54
C LEU A 41 -7.77 -3.52 16.50
N ARG A 42 -7.65 -2.73 17.58
CA ARG A 42 -8.32 -1.44 17.76
C ARG A 42 -7.36 -0.31 18.10
N ASP A 43 -6.25 -0.62 18.75
CA ASP A 43 -5.22 0.32 19.18
C ASP A 43 -3.85 -0.34 19.02
N LEU A 44 -2.88 0.39 18.46
CA LEU A 44 -1.53 -0.12 18.25
C LEU A 44 -0.50 0.99 18.44
N VAL A 45 0.54 0.71 19.21
CA VAL A 45 1.75 1.53 19.28
C VAL A 45 2.95 0.68 18.88
N PHE A 46 3.89 1.23 18.12
CA PHE A 46 5.15 0.57 17.81
C PHE A 46 6.23 1.57 17.42
N GLU A 47 7.47 1.10 17.43
CA GLU A 47 8.65 1.83 16.97
C GLU A 47 9.11 1.30 15.61
N MET A 48 9.49 2.21 14.71
CA MET A 48 10.12 1.89 13.42
C MET A 48 11.49 2.55 13.33
N ARG A 49 12.49 1.79 12.90
CA ARG A 49 13.86 2.25 12.62
C ARG A 49 14.24 1.94 11.19
N MET A 50 15.06 2.78 10.59
CA MET A 50 15.57 2.58 9.22
C MET A 50 17.08 2.57 9.23
N SER A 51 17.68 1.55 8.62
CA SER A 51 19.12 1.49 8.43
C SER A 51 19.58 2.70 7.62
N ASN A 52 20.80 3.18 7.89
CA ASN A 52 21.44 4.31 7.20
C ASN A 52 20.74 5.67 7.34
N LEU A 53 19.61 5.77 8.08
CA LEU A 53 18.91 7.04 8.26
C LEU A 53 19.77 8.06 9.01
N VAL A 54 20.31 7.66 10.17
CA VAL A 54 21.18 8.53 10.99
C VAL A 54 22.35 9.04 10.16
N GLU A 55 23.08 8.14 9.49
CA GLU A 55 24.23 8.49 8.66
C GLU A 55 23.85 9.46 7.53
N THR A 56 22.76 9.18 6.81
CA THR A 56 22.24 10.06 5.75
C THR A 56 21.90 11.45 6.30
N MET A 57 21.32 11.51 7.50
CA MET A 57 20.95 12.77 8.15
C MET A 57 22.19 13.54 8.62
N LYS A 58 23.19 12.87 9.20
CA LYS A 58 24.47 13.51 9.57
C LYS A 58 25.13 14.18 8.38
N GLN A 59 25.19 13.47 7.24
CA GLN A 59 25.80 13.97 6.01
C GLN A 59 25.02 15.16 5.43
N ARG A 60 23.69 15.09 5.40
CA ARG A 60 22.85 16.15 4.81
C ARG A 60 22.72 17.39 5.69
N LEU A 61 22.65 17.20 7.01
CA LEU A 61 22.32 18.28 7.96
C LEU A 61 23.53 18.76 8.75
N GLN A 62 24.69 18.14 8.57
CA GLN A 62 25.93 18.44 9.28
C GLN A 62 25.78 18.35 10.82
N ILE A 63 24.82 17.55 11.30
CA ILE A 63 24.62 17.28 12.73
C ILE A 63 25.59 16.18 13.16
N LYS A 64 26.61 16.50 13.95
CA LYS A 64 27.65 15.53 14.36
C LYS A 64 27.14 14.53 15.41
N ASP A 65 26.34 15.01 16.36
CA ASP A 65 25.99 14.27 17.58
C ASP A 65 24.66 13.49 17.50
N LEU A 66 24.17 13.21 16.28
CA LEU A 66 22.95 12.43 16.10
C LEU A 66 23.23 10.94 16.39
N VAL A 67 22.64 10.37 17.45
CA VAL A 67 22.91 8.98 17.85
C VAL A 67 21.87 8.00 17.28
N ASP A 68 20.60 8.26 17.53
CA ASP A 68 19.47 7.43 17.05
C ASP A 68 18.36 8.35 16.52
N VAL A 69 17.70 7.93 15.45
CA VAL A 69 16.48 8.55 14.95
C VAL A 69 15.50 7.44 14.64
N TYR A 70 14.37 7.46 15.32
CA TYR A 70 13.33 6.47 15.16
C TYR A 70 11.96 7.11 15.13
N PHE A 71 11.00 6.34 14.66
CA PHE A 71 9.62 6.74 14.55
C PHE A 71 8.82 6.03 15.61
N LYS A 72 8.00 6.77 16.35
CA LYS A 72 6.98 6.19 17.21
C LYS A 72 5.62 6.38 16.56
N ILE A 73 4.98 5.27 16.22
CA ILE A 73 3.71 5.26 15.49
C ILE A 73 2.61 4.91 16.47
N TYR A 74 1.53 5.69 16.39
CA TYR A 74 0.29 5.47 17.12
C TYR A 74 -0.81 5.28 16.09
N TRP A 75 -1.51 4.16 16.14
CA TRP A 75 -2.63 3.85 15.26
C TRP A 75 -3.87 3.52 16.09
N MET A 76 -5.02 4.05 15.70
CA MET A 76 -6.32 3.67 16.25
C MET A 76 -7.32 3.39 15.13
N TYR A 77 -8.14 2.38 15.36
CA TYR A 77 -9.25 2.06 14.49
C TYR A 77 -10.34 3.16 14.53
N PRO A 78 -10.97 3.51 13.39
CA PRO A 78 -10.64 3.09 12.03
C PRO A 78 -9.60 4.02 11.38
N GLY A 79 -8.42 3.48 11.05
CA GLY A 79 -7.44 4.10 10.13
C GLY A 79 -6.76 5.39 10.58
N LYS A 80 -7.04 5.91 11.78
CA LYS A 80 -6.39 7.14 12.28
C LYS A 80 -5.01 6.79 12.80
N TYR A 81 -4.01 7.61 12.47
CA TYR A 81 -2.68 7.43 12.99
C TYR A 81 -1.96 8.76 13.23
N LYS A 82 -0.95 8.73 14.10
CA LYS A 82 0.04 9.79 14.29
C LYS A 82 1.43 9.16 14.28
N VAL A 83 2.39 9.91 13.76
CA VAL A 83 3.80 9.53 13.76
C VAL A 83 4.57 10.62 14.48
N ASP A 84 5.38 10.24 15.46
CA ASP A 84 6.37 11.09 16.09
C ASP A 84 7.78 10.69 15.65
N VAL A 85 8.63 11.69 15.51
CA VAL A 85 10.03 11.50 15.13
C VAL A 85 10.87 11.84 16.36
N GLU A 86 11.49 10.80 16.90
CA GLU A 86 12.30 10.86 18.12
C GLU A 86 13.78 10.92 17.78
N GLY A 87 14.58 11.47 18.69
CA GLY A 87 16.04 11.57 18.56
C GLY A 87 16.56 12.77 17.75
N LEU A 88 15.68 13.52 17.08
CA LEU A 88 16.08 14.77 16.42
C LEU A 88 16.04 15.98 17.37
N PRO A 89 17.07 16.84 17.36
CA PRO A 89 17.11 18.07 18.14
C PRO A 89 15.99 19.05 17.77
N ALA A 90 15.79 20.06 18.62
CA ALA A 90 14.85 21.15 18.34
C ALA A 90 15.26 21.94 17.08
N GLY A 91 14.29 22.58 16.42
CA GLY A 91 14.53 23.42 15.23
C GLY A 91 14.24 22.75 13.88
N PHE A 92 14.25 21.42 13.79
CA PHE A 92 14.11 20.69 12.52
C PHE A 92 12.66 20.34 12.15
N LYS A 93 11.74 21.32 12.20
CA LYS A 93 10.31 21.07 11.96
C LYS A 93 10.00 20.53 10.56
N GLU A 94 10.61 21.12 9.53
CA GLU A 94 10.41 20.73 8.13
C GLU A 94 10.87 19.29 7.88
N ILE A 95 12.08 18.96 8.37
CA ILE A 95 12.64 17.62 8.27
C ILE A 95 11.77 16.59 8.99
N LYS A 96 11.25 16.92 10.18
CA LYS A 96 10.30 16.04 10.87
C LYS A 96 9.05 15.80 10.01
N SER A 97 8.56 16.79 9.30
CA SER A 97 7.42 16.64 8.38
C SER A 97 7.75 15.70 7.22
N GLU A 98 8.90 15.87 6.58
CA GLU A 98 9.36 15.02 5.48
C GLU A 98 9.55 13.56 5.93
N LEU A 99 10.17 13.36 7.09
CA LEU A 99 10.37 12.04 7.66
C LEU A 99 9.04 11.36 7.98
N LYS A 100 8.06 12.09 8.55
CA LYS A 100 6.70 11.55 8.77
C LYS A 100 6.03 11.12 7.45
N ALA A 101 6.19 11.90 6.39
CA ALA A 101 5.65 11.56 5.07
C ALA A 101 6.29 10.29 4.51
N MET A 102 7.60 10.09 4.72
CA MET A 102 8.32 8.88 4.30
C MET A 102 7.79 7.60 4.99
N VAL A 103 7.41 7.69 6.26
CA VAL A 103 6.87 6.55 7.03
C VAL A 103 5.49 6.14 6.55
N LYS A 104 4.64 7.10 6.13
CA LYS A 104 3.24 6.85 5.77
C LYS A 104 3.09 5.65 4.82
N ASN A 105 3.88 5.61 3.74
CA ASN A 105 3.78 4.55 2.73
C ASN A 105 4.24 3.18 3.23
N ARG A 106 4.93 3.11 4.37
CA ARG A 106 5.39 1.85 4.99
C ARG A 106 4.39 1.30 6.00
N LEU A 107 3.40 2.09 6.41
CA LEU A 107 2.36 1.65 7.34
C LEU A 107 1.47 0.55 6.74
N ASP A 108 1.34 0.50 5.40
CA ASP A 108 0.62 -0.55 4.68
C ASP A 108 1.18 -1.96 4.95
N PHE A 109 2.45 -2.10 5.37
CA PHE A 109 3.03 -3.39 5.79
C PHE A 109 2.56 -3.83 7.18
N VAL A 110 2.14 -2.89 8.03
CA VAL A 110 1.69 -3.16 9.41
C VAL A 110 0.17 -3.28 9.44
N ILE A 111 -0.52 -2.28 8.88
CA ILE A 111 -1.97 -2.21 8.80
C ILE A 111 -2.34 -2.03 7.34
N PRO A 112 -2.56 -3.14 6.61
CA PRO A 112 -2.92 -3.06 5.21
C PRO A 112 -4.26 -2.36 4.99
N GLU A 113 -4.33 -1.55 3.94
CA GLU A 113 -5.59 -1.01 3.45
C GLU A 113 -6.26 -1.96 2.46
N LYS A 114 -7.59 -2.00 2.49
CA LYS A 114 -8.42 -2.74 1.53
C LYS A 114 -8.22 -2.21 0.10
N LEU A 115 -8.35 -3.10 -0.88
CA LEU A 115 -8.23 -2.79 -2.29
C LEU A 115 -9.45 -2.06 -2.82
N SER A 116 -10.66 -2.44 -2.39
CA SER A 116 -11.92 -1.85 -2.91
C SER A 116 -11.97 -0.32 -2.80
N PRO A 117 -11.62 0.31 -1.67
CA PRO A 117 -11.58 1.77 -1.57
C PRO A 117 -10.57 2.43 -2.51
N LYS A 118 -9.41 1.79 -2.76
CA LYS A 118 -8.34 2.33 -3.62
C LYS A 118 -8.75 2.42 -5.08
N VAL A 119 -9.69 1.58 -5.51
CA VAL A 119 -10.08 1.44 -6.92
C VAL A 119 -11.50 1.90 -7.23
N ARG A 120 -12.29 2.27 -6.22
CA ARG A 120 -13.72 2.62 -6.33
C ARG A 120 -14.05 3.68 -7.38
N SER A 121 -13.15 4.63 -7.60
CA SER A 121 -13.35 5.76 -8.50
C SER A 121 -12.79 5.53 -9.90
N TYR A 122 -12.43 4.28 -10.24
CA TYR A 122 -12.16 3.86 -11.61
C TYR A 122 -13.38 3.15 -12.17
N GLU A 123 -13.60 3.25 -13.48
CA GLU A 123 -14.54 2.35 -14.15
C GLU A 123 -13.85 0.99 -14.33
N LEU A 124 -14.39 -0.05 -13.69
CA LEU A 124 -13.76 -1.36 -13.64
C LEU A 124 -14.38 -2.33 -14.65
N LYS A 125 -13.52 -3.02 -15.41
CA LYS A 125 -13.90 -4.08 -16.36
C LYS A 125 -13.07 -5.33 -16.11
N ALA A 126 -13.75 -6.45 -15.85
CA ALA A 126 -13.10 -7.74 -15.66
C ALA A 126 -12.86 -8.44 -17.01
N GLN A 127 -11.68 -9.02 -17.17
CA GLN A 127 -11.24 -9.82 -18.30
C GLN A 127 -10.78 -11.18 -17.77
N LYS A 128 -11.55 -12.23 -18.05
CA LYS A 128 -11.24 -13.59 -17.58
C LYS A 128 -10.34 -14.31 -18.57
N SER A 129 -9.39 -15.09 -18.05
CA SER A 129 -8.46 -15.92 -18.84
C SER A 129 -8.25 -17.28 -18.16
N LYS A 130 -7.61 -18.22 -18.86
CA LYS A 130 -7.22 -19.52 -18.27
C LYS A 130 -6.26 -19.39 -17.07
N LYS A 131 -5.51 -18.28 -16.99
CA LYS A 131 -4.51 -18.03 -15.93
C LYS A 131 -5.10 -17.29 -14.72
N GLY A 132 -6.36 -16.85 -14.79
CA GLY A 132 -7.03 -16.04 -13.77
C GLY A 132 -7.75 -14.82 -14.36
N THR A 133 -8.07 -13.85 -13.52
CA THR A 133 -8.83 -12.65 -13.90
C THR A 133 -7.94 -11.42 -13.88
N THR A 134 -8.03 -10.60 -14.93
CA THR A 134 -7.46 -9.26 -14.96
C THR A 134 -8.59 -8.24 -14.85
N ILE A 135 -8.50 -7.30 -13.91
CA ILE A 135 -9.42 -6.15 -13.83
C ILE A 135 -8.71 -4.92 -14.36
N VAL A 136 -9.28 -4.31 -15.39
CA VAL A 136 -8.81 -3.03 -15.94
C VAL A 136 -9.70 -1.92 -15.38
N GLY A 137 -9.08 -0.94 -14.73
CA GLY A 137 -9.74 0.26 -14.25
C GLY A 137 -9.29 1.48 -15.06
N THR A 138 -10.23 2.26 -15.60
CA THR A 138 -9.92 3.46 -16.39
C THR A 138 -10.50 4.71 -15.74
N ASP A 139 -9.70 5.77 -15.68
CA ASP A 139 -10.15 7.09 -15.27
C ASP A 139 -10.78 7.83 -16.46
N LYS A 140 -12.11 7.91 -16.47
CA LYS A 140 -12.87 8.59 -17.53
C LYS A 140 -12.76 10.11 -17.46
N THR A 141 -12.46 10.69 -16.29
CA THR A 141 -12.41 12.15 -16.14
C THR A 141 -11.07 12.72 -16.58
N HIS A 142 -10.04 11.88 -16.73
CA HIS A 142 -8.66 12.29 -17.02
C HIS A 142 -8.08 13.29 -16.02
N THR A 143 -8.69 13.39 -14.83
CA THR A 143 -8.25 14.32 -13.78
C THR A 143 -7.26 13.66 -12.82
N ARG A 144 -7.08 12.34 -12.91
CA ARG A 144 -6.26 11.59 -11.95
C ARG A 144 -4.83 11.45 -12.45
N ALA A 145 -3.89 11.42 -11.51
CA ALA A 145 -2.49 11.19 -11.83
C ALA A 145 -2.22 9.80 -12.42
N VAL A 146 -3.09 8.81 -12.16
CA VAL A 146 -3.04 7.46 -12.71
C VAL A 146 -4.29 7.23 -13.55
N ASN A 147 -4.11 7.12 -14.86
CA ASN A 147 -5.19 7.04 -15.84
C ASN A 147 -5.74 5.64 -16.00
N GLU A 148 -4.89 4.63 -15.82
CA GLU A 148 -5.28 3.23 -15.95
C GLU A 148 -4.61 2.38 -14.88
N ILE A 149 -5.38 1.46 -14.32
CA ILE A 149 -4.93 0.41 -13.43
C ILE A 149 -5.25 -0.97 -14.00
N ARG A 150 -4.37 -1.94 -13.78
CA ARG A 150 -4.63 -3.35 -14.06
C ARG A 150 -4.32 -4.18 -12.82
N LEU A 151 -5.32 -4.89 -12.32
CA LEU A 151 -5.19 -5.83 -11.20
C LEU A 151 -5.15 -7.25 -11.79
N SER A 152 -4.15 -8.04 -11.44
CA SER A 152 -4.02 -9.42 -11.92
C SER A 152 -4.26 -10.39 -10.77
N PHE A 153 -5.28 -11.24 -10.90
CA PHE A 153 -5.63 -12.28 -9.93
C PHE A 153 -5.35 -13.67 -10.53
N ASP A 154 -4.86 -14.59 -9.71
CA ASP A 154 -4.75 -16.01 -10.10
C ASP A 154 -6.11 -16.72 -10.08
N GLY A 155 -6.15 -18.00 -10.49
CA GLY A 155 -7.38 -18.82 -10.47
C GLY A 155 -7.96 -19.04 -9.06
N GLY A 156 -7.17 -18.86 -8.01
CA GLY A 156 -7.63 -18.86 -6.62
C GLY A 156 -8.17 -17.50 -6.16
N GLY A 157 -8.09 -16.46 -7.00
CA GLY A 157 -8.45 -15.09 -6.72
C GLY A 157 -7.51 -14.37 -5.75
N LYS A 158 -6.24 -14.81 -5.69
CA LYS A 158 -5.15 -14.10 -5.01
C LYS A 158 -4.60 -13.03 -5.95
N LEU A 159 -4.39 -11.81 -5.45
CA LEU A 159 -3.76 -10.74 -6.21
C LEU A 159 -2.28 -11.05 -6.41
N THR A 160 -1.86 -11.22 -7.66
CA THR A 160 -0.47 -11.56 -8.03
C THR A 160 0.29 -10.34 -8.54
N GLY A 161 -0.41 -9.33 -9.04
CA GLY A 161 0.23 -8.10 -9.48
C GLY A 161 -0.71 -6.94 -9.72
N PHE A 162 -0.10 -5.77 -9.80
CA PHE A 162 -0.77 -4.49 -9.99
C PHE A 162 0.04 -3.62 -10.95
N LYS A 163 -0.58 -3.12 -12.01
CA LYS A 163 0.06 -2.22 -12.97
C LYS A 163 -0.67 -0.89 -13.00
N THR A 164 0.04 0.22 -12.85
CA THR A 164 -0.48 1.57 -13.02
C THR A 164 0.17 2.23 -14.22
N MET A 165 -0.63 2.93 -15.01
CA MET A 165 -0.16 3.72 -16.15
C MET A 165 -0.57 5.17 -15.97
N SER A 166 0.40 6.06 -16.10
CA SER A 166 0.23 7.51 -16.11
C SER A 166 1.04 8.13 -17.25
N PRO A 167 0.80 9.40 -17.60
CA PRO A 167 1.66 10.11 -18.55
C PRO A 167 3.13 10.17 -18.12
N MET A 168 3.39 10.08 -16.80
CA MET A 168 4.73 10.13 -16.20
C MET A 168 5.45 8.78 -16.22
N GLY A 169 4.75 7.68 -16.46
CA GLY A 169 5.39 6.37 -16.55
C GLY A 169 4.48 5.20 -16.20
N VAL A 170 5.12 4.05 -16.02
CA VAL A 170 4.45 2.79 -15.73
C VAL A 170 5.05 2.19 -14.46
N ASN A 171 4.19 1.84 -13.50
CA ASN A 171 4.59 1.04 -12.36
C ASN A 171 3.97 -0.35 -12.50
N THR A 172 4.76 -1.39 -12.31
CA THR A 172 4.32 -2.78 -12.26
C THR A 172 4.76 -3.35 -10.92
N SER A 173 3.82 -3.90 -10.18
CA SER A 173 4.07 -4.56 -8.90
C SER A 173 3.73 -6.03 -9.02
N GLU A 174 4.59 -6.89 -8.47
CA GLU A 174 4.39 -8.33 -8.36
C GLU A 174 4.45 -8.70 -6.88
N MET A 175 3.52 -9.54 -6.44
CA MET A 175 3.41 -9.92 -5.03
C MET A 175 3.49 -11.42 -4.85
N LYS A 176 4.21 -11.84 -3.82
CA LYS A 176 4.16 -13.22 -3.30
C LYS A 176 3.48 -13.19 -1.94
N MET A 177 2.46 -14.03 -1.80
CA MET A 177 1.68 -14.13 -0.58
C MET A 177 1.48 -15.57 -0.15
N SER A 178 1.60 -15.79 1.15
CA SER A 178 1.32 -17.07 1.82
C SER A 178 0.37 -16.87 3.00
N ALA A 179 -0.25 -17.96 3.43
CA ALA A 179 -0.95 -18.00 4.72
C ALA A 179 0.06 -18.31 5.82
N LYS A 180 -0.13 -17.69 6.99
CA LYS A 180 0.67 -17.91 8.20
C LYS A 180 -0.22 -18.49 9.29
N SER A 181 0.37 -19.14 10.30
CA SER A 181 -0.38 -19.75 11.41
C SER A 181 -1.25 -18.72 12.16
N TRP A 182 -0.75 -17.50 12.33
CA TRP A 182 -1.46 -16.38 12.96
C TRP A 182 -2.43 -15.66 12.02
N SER A 183 -2.41 -15.93 10.72
CA SER A 183 -3.21 -15.16 9.74
C SER A 183 -4.61 -15.71 9.51
N HIS A 184 -5.05 -16.73 10.27
CA HIS A 184 -6.38 -17.33 10.14
C HIS A 184 -6.69 -17.80 8.70
N ASN A 185 -5.71 -18.45 8.06
CA ASN A 185 -5.76 -18.89 6.66
C ASN A 185 -5.91 -17.74 5.63
N LYS A 186 -5.65 -16.48 6.03
CA LYS A 186 -5.64 -15.33 5.13
C LYS A 186 -4.26 -15.11 4.52
N TRP A 187 -4.24 -14.49 3.35
CA TRP A 187 -3.01 -14.16 2.64
C TRP A 187 -2.29 -12.98 3.27
N VAL A 188 -0.98 -13.11 3.40
CA VAL A 188 -0.05 -12.10 3.90
C VAL A 188 1.02 -11.88 2.84
N VAL A 189 1.43 -10.63 2.62
CA VAL A 189 2.51 -10.32 1.67
C VAL A 189 3.86 -10.73 2.26
N ASP A 190 4.55 -11.66 1.61
CA ASP A 190 5.93 -12.04 1.96
C ASP A 190 6.94 -11.23 1.16
N ARG A 191 6.63 -10.97 -0.12
CA ARG A 191 7.49 -10.23 -1.04
C ARG A 191 6.69 -9.32 -1.96
N LEU A 192 7.17 -8.10 -2.16
CA LEU A 192 6.63 -7.13 -3.11
C LEU A 192 7.76 -6.57 -3.98
N ILE A 193 7.69 -6.85 -5.28
CA ILE A 193 8.62 -6.31 -6.28
C ILE A 193 7.90 -5.21 -7.04
N VAL A 194 8.42 -3.99 -7.00
CA VAL A 194 7.89 -2.84 -7.73
C VAL A 194 8.90 -2.41 -8.78
N LYS A 195 8.49 -2.42 -10.04
CA LYS A 195 9.24 -1.90 -11.19
C LYS A 195 8.59 -0.61 -11.66
N SER A 196 9.31 0.50 -11.64
CA SER A 196 8.91 1.79 -12.15
C SER A 196 9.74 2.15 -13.38
N ILE A 197 9.06 2.50 -14.47
CA ILE A 197 9.69 3.00 -15.69
C ILE A 197 9.21 4.43 -15.90
N GLN A 198 10.15 5.38 -15.92
CA GLN A 198 9.91 6.80 -16.14
C GLN A 198 10.92 7.32 -17.16
N GLY A 199 10.46 7.60 -18.38
CA GLY A 199 11.35 7.92 -19.51
C GLY A 199 12.39 6.82 -19.74
N ILE A 200 13.68 7.17 -19.66
CA ILE A 200 14.81 6.24 -19.80
C ILE A 200 15.24 5.62 -18.47
N GLN A 201 14.59 5.90 -17.35
CA GLN A 201 14.99 5.36 -16.04
C GLN A 201 14.09 4.18 -15.66
N MET A 202 14.71 3.07 -15.26
CA MET A 202 14.05 1.94 -14.61
C MET A 202 14.52 1.85 -13.15
N THR A 203 13.57 1.84 -12.23
CA THR A 203 13.80 1.55 -10.82
C THR A 203 13.09 0.26 -10.44
N GLU A 204 13.81 -0.72 -9.91
CA GLU A 204 13.24 -1.92 -9.31
C GLU A 204 13.45 -1.87 -7.79
N ILE A 205 12.38 -2.06 -7.03
CA ILE A 205 12.40 -2.07 -5.56
C ILE A 205 11.81 -3.40 -5.12
N ASN A 206 12.64 -4.25 -4.51
CA ASN A 206 12.19 -5.48 -3.89
C ASN A 206 12.05 -5.29 -2.38
N HIS A 207 10.89 -5.65 -1.84
CA HIS A 207 10.60 -5.66 -0.42
C HIS A 207 10.42 -7.10 0.03
N ASP A 208 11.23 -7.53 0.99
CA ASP A 208 11.15 -8.83 1.64
C ASP A 208 10.71 -8.65 3.09
N VAL A 209 9.59 -9.24 3.50
CA VAL A 209 8.95 -9.00 4.79
C VAL A 209 9.12 -10.21 5.71
N GLU A 210 9.74 -9.99 6.86
CA GLU A 210 9.81 -10.93 7.99
C GLU A 210 8.78 -10.51 9.03
N TYR A 211 7.97 -11.45 9.52
CA TYR A 211 6.90 -11.19 10.50
C TYR A 211 7.24 -11.81 11.86
N GLU A 212 6.66 -11.24 12.90
CA GLU A 212 6.58 -11.80 14.25
C GLU A 212 5.12 -11.85 14.72
N ASN A 213 4.81 -12.76 15.65
CA ASN A 213 3.51 -12.85 16.29
C ASN A 213 3.56 -12.13 17.64
N VAL A 214 2.71 -11.12 17.82
CA VAL A 214 2.58 -10.36 19.06
C VAL A 214 1.11 -10.35 19.46
N ASP A 215 0.81 -10.88 20.65
CA ASP A 215 -0.55 -10.96 21.22
C ASP A 215 -1.58 -11.58 20.26
N GLY A 216 -1.16 -12.56 19.44
CA GLY A 216 -2.02 -13.25 18.48
C GLY A 216 -2.15 -12.58 17.11
N PHE A 217 -1.50 -11.44 16.91
CA PHE A 217 -1.46 -10.71 15.64
C PHE A 217 -0.10 -10.86 14.97
N GLY A 218 -0.08 -11.06 13.65
CA GLY A 218 1.16 -10.96 12.89
C GLY A 218 1.47 -9.53 12.49
N PHE A 219 2.66 -9.07 12.84
CA PHE A 219 3.20 -7.77 12.46
C PHE A 219 4.56 -7.91 11.80
N PRO A 220 4.97 -7.01 10.90
CA PRO A 220 6.31 -7.06 10.34
C PRO A 220 7.32 -6.82 11.45
N LYS A 221 8.37 -7.62 11.50
CA LYS A 221 9.55 -7.40 12.35
C LYS A 221 10.64 -6.67 11.57
N LYS A 222 10.79 -7.03 10.29
CA LYS A 222 11.79 -6.46 9.38
C LYS A 222 11.24 -6.42 7.96
N VAL A 223 11.51 -5.32 7.26
CA VAL A 223 11.34 -5.21 5.81
C VAL A 223 12.69 -4.88 5.19
N GLU A 224 13.25 -5.83 4.45
CA GLU A 224 14.45 -5.60 3.66
C GLU A 224 14.06 -4.99 2.32
N VAL A 225 14.62 -3.83 2.00
CA VAL A 225 14.33 -3.06 0.79
C VAL A 225 15.59 -2.99 -0.07
N MET A 226 15.53 -3.65 -1.22
CA MET A 226 16.58 -3.62 -2.24
C MET A 226 16.15 -2.76 -3.40
N THR A 227 16.78 -1.60 -3.56
CA THR A 227 16.54 -0.68 -4.68
C THR A 227 17.64 -0.84 -5.72
N THR A 228 17.24 -1.10 -6.96
CA THR A 228 18.10 -1.12 -8.14
C THR A 228 17.65 -0.02 -9.09
N ARG A 229 18.58 0.84 -9.52
CA ARG A 229 18.32 1.84 -10.58
C ARG A 229 19.18 1.54 -11.79
N LYS A 230 18.58 1.63 -12.98
CA LYS A 230 19.23 1.43 -14.29
C LYS A 230 18.69 2.44 -15.30
N LEU A 231 19.53 2.80 -16.26
CA LEU A 231 19.09 3.52 -17.46
C LEU A 231 18.70 2.50 -18.53
N VAL A 232 17.46 2.57 -18.99
CA VAL A 232 16.95 1.83 -20.16
C VAL A 232 17.57 2.46 -21.40
N LYS A 233 18.58 1.80 -21.96
CA LYS A 233 19.26 2.21 -23.20
C LYS A 233 18.68 1.43 -24.39
N PRO A 234 18.63 2.04 -25.59
CA PRO A 234 18.37 1.30 -26.83
C PRO A 234 19.39 0.18 -27.01
N GLU A 235 18.99 -0.95 -27.64
CA GLU A 235 19.84 -2.14 -27.85
C GLU A 235 21.17 -1.85 -28.57
N SER A 236 21.31 -0.70 -29.23
CA SER A 236 22.47 -0.28 -30.02
C SER A 236 23.66 0.28 -29.22
N VAL A 237 23.55 0.53 -27.91
CA VAL A 237 24.62 1.19 -27.12
C VAL A 237 25.21 0.25 -26.06
N LYS A 238 26.34 -0.41 -26.39
CA LYS A 238 27.17 -1.14 -25.43
C LYS A 238 27.95 -0.16 -24.55
N SER A 239 27.41 0.19 -23.40
CA SER A 239 28.16 0.87 -22.33
C SER A 239 27.91 0.15 -21.01
N LYS A 240 28.90 0.13 -20.10
CA LYS A 240 28.74 -0.46 -18.76
C LYS A 240 27.49 0.13 -18.11
N ASP A 241 26.55 -0.73 -17.71
CA ASP A 241 25.38 -0.31 -16.96
C ASP A 241 25.86 0.24 -15.60
N GLU A 242 25.72 1.56 -15.40
CA GLU A 242 25.81 2.14 -14.06
C GLU A 242 24.56 1.71 -13.29
N GLN A 243 24.66 0.55 -12.64
CA GLN A 243 23.62 0.02 -11.79
C GLN A 243 23.88 0.46 -10.35
N LEU A 244 23.09 1.41 -9.86
CA LEU A 244 23.09 1.74 -8.43
C LEU A 244 22.23 0.71 -7.70
N LYS A 245 22.83 0.02 -6.72
CA LYS A 245 22.13 -0.86 -5.77
C LYS A 245 22.19 -0.26 -4.38
N LEU A 246 21.04 -0.08 -3.74
CA LEU A 246 20.93 0.38 -2.37
C LEU A 246 20.14 -0.64 -1.55
N LYS A 247 20.72 -1.05 -0.43
CA LYS A 247 20.03 -1.85 0.59
C LYS A 247 19.57 -0.95 1.72
N THR A 248 18.32 -1.11 2.16
CA THR A 248 17.78 -0.46 3.36
C THR A 248 16.97 -1.46 4.14
N GLU A 249 17.18 -1.53 5.45
CA GLU A 249 16.41 -2.37 6.36
C GLU A 249 15.49 -1.49 7.19
N VAL A 250 14.22 -1.85 7.22
CA VAL A 250 13.22 -1.20 8.08
C VAL A 250 12.88 -2.17 9.19
N MET A 251 13.24 -1.82 10.42
CA MET A 251 13.00 -2.63 11.61
C MET A 251 11.78 -2.09 12.34
N PHE A 252 10.95 -3.00 12.83
CA PHE A 252 9.78 -2.68 13.64
C PHE A 252 9.91 -3.38 14.98
N SER A 253 9.49 -2.72 16.05
CA SER A 253 9.71 -3.22 17.41
C SER A 253 8.77 -2.57 18.41
N LYS A 254 8.77 -3.10 19.64
CA LYS A 254 8.01 -2.57 20.78
C LYS A 254 6.52 -2.39 20.47
N TYR A 255 5.94 -3.42 19.88
CA TYR A 255 4.50 -3.48 19.65
C TYR A 255 3.74 -3.47 20.98
N GLU A 256 2.78 -2.56 21.09
CA GLU A 256 1.83 -2.50 22.21
C GLU A 256 0.42 -2.59 21.63
N VAL A 257 -0.21 -3.75 21.81
CA VAL A 257 -1.49 -4.09 21.18
C VAL A 257 -2.64 -3.80 22.14
N ASN A 258 -3.64 -3.05 21.67
CA ASN A 258 -4.90 -2.81 22.39
C ASN A 258 -4.73 -2.24 23.82
N THR A 259 -3.66 -1.48 24.07
CA THR A 259 -3.38 -0.89 25.40
C THR A 259 -4.13 0.43 25.65
N GLY A 260 -4.77 0.98 24.63
CA GLY A 260 -5.45 2.28 24.66
C GLY A 260 -4.49 3.47 24.65
N LYS A 261 -3.19 3.24 24.44
CA LYS A 261 -2.17 4.31 24.42
C LYS A 261 -2.30 5.17 23.16
N ALA A 262 -2.49 4.57 21.98
CA ALA A 262 -2.67 5.33 20.76
C ALA A 262 -3.99 6.12 20.75
N GLN A 263 -5.07 5.52 21.23
CA GLN A 263 -6.37 6.16 21.39
C GLN A 263 -6.28 7.41 22.27
N ARG A 264 -5.68 7.30 23.47
CA ARG A 264 -5.47 8.45 24.35
C ARG A 264 -4.61 9.52 23.69
N TYR A 265 -3.51 9.13 23.06
CA TYR A 265 -2.62 10.09 22.39
C TYR A 265 -3.29 10.85 21.24
N ILE A 266 -4.07 10.15 20.42
CA ILE A 266 -4.73 10.74 19.25
C ILE A 266 -5.89 11.64 19.68
N THR A 267 -6.70 11.21 20.65
CA THR A 267 -7.94 11.91 21.05
C THR A 267 -7.73 13.04 22.06
N GLN A 268 -6.85 12.85 23.05
CA GLN A 268 -6.68 13.79 24.16
C GLN A 268 -5.41 14.64 24.00
N GLY A 269 -4.48 14.24 23.12
CA GLY A 269 -3.10 14.69 23.17
C GLY A 269 -2.41 14.13 24.43
N LEU A 270 -1.13 13.77 24.35
CA LEU A 270 -0.40 13.45 25.57
C LEU A 270 -0.36 14.71 26.44
N ARG A 271 -1.08 14.70 27.58
CA ARG A 271 -0.66 15.52 28.72
C ARG A 271 0.69 14.95 29.13
N LYS A 272 1.76 15.65 28.75
CA LYS A 272 3.10 15.40 29.28
C LYS A 272 3.09 15.56 30.79
#